data_AF-A0A2N0P613-F1
#
_entry.id   AF-A0A2N0P613-F1
#
_cell.length_a   1.000
_cell.length_b   1.000
_cell.length_c   1.000
_cell.angle_alpha   90.00
_cell.angle_beta   90.00
_cell.angle_gamma   90.00
#
_symmetry.space_group_name_H-M   'P 1'
#
loop_
_entity.id
_entity.type
_entity.pdbx_description
1 polymer ?
#
loop_
_entity_poly.entity_id
_entity_poly.type
_entity_poly.pdbx_seq_one_letter_code
_entity_poly.pdbx_strand_id
1 'polypeptide(L)'
;MFKVAAHGDDLGNNYVDNLAKIAHTDQDRYIVFRRDACLMKVLPCWNGIIIENKLRSFLKNLCNYKGLEKFINLNRNSKYRTLEVDWTSTFSCLNCDINNNETSVSSSKTKAQKVHLLIEEIPTIEQMKKSLLDLYDGWMCPICGLYDETFNHVWTCSGHYDIINNIRDKTINHLLTWILEYNDNIQDFNALMALDIWDISYDPNVFTFIDIIKGIIPMSLSDLLNSWTTKKNVADVLIQMRQFIFNEIFEEVWIPRCSHLKEFERSLGLTKKKKLQFKSVRSLPNNNSSNNNIIHYDSLDSVRNYIYFGKNIIEFYTNLTS
;
A
#
# COMPACT_ATOMS: atom_id res chain seq x y z
N MET A 1 27.58 1.66 18.48
CA MET A 1 26.95 2.92 18.03
C MET A 1 27.75 3.43 16.85
N PHE A 2 27.16 3.49 15.65
CA PHE A 2 27.85 3.96 14.44
C PHE A 2 27.62 5.47 14.28
N LYS A 3 28.71 6.23 14.13
CA LYS A 3 28.67 7.69 14.00
C LYS A 3 28.23 8.06 12.57
N VAL A 4 27.28 8.98 12.45
CA VAL A 4 26.85 9.52 11.17
C VAL A 4 27.91 10.52 10.65
N ALA A 5 28.42 10.31 9.44
CA ALA A 5 29.56 11.05 8.88
C ALA A 5 29.35 12.57 8.77
N ALA A 6 28.09 13.03 8.68
CA ALA A 6 27.75 14.45 8.50
C ALA A 6 28.15 15.37 9.67
N HIS A 7 28.45 14.82 10.85
CA HIS A 7 28.82 15.58 12.05
C HIS A 7 30.15 15.10 12.65
N GLY A 8 31.08 14.66 11.79
CA GLY A 8 32.42 14.21 12.15
C GLY A 8 33.19 15.21 13.03
N ASP A 9 33.14 16.48 12.63
CA ASP A 9 34.03 17.53 13.10
C ASP A 9 33.40 18.43 14.18
N ASP A 10 32.13 18.18 14.54
CA ASP A 10 31.45 18.96 15.58
C ASP A 10 31.95 18.55 16.98
N LEU A 11 32.65 19.49 17.64
CA LEU A 11 33.25 19.27 18.95
C LEU A 11 32.22 18.98 20.04
N GLY A 12 31.04 19.62 19.99
CA GLY A 12 29.98 19.41 20.98
C GLY A 12 29.37 18.02 20.86
N ASN A 13 29.11 17.58 19.63
CA ASN A 13 28.59 16.25 19.34
C ASN A 13 29.60 15.17 19.75
N ASN A 14 30.89 15.38 19.46
CA ASN A 14 31.96 14.47 19.89
C ASN A 14 32.07 14.35 21.41
N TYR A 15 31.90 15.46 22.12
CA TYR A 15 31.90 15.48 23.58
C TYR A 15 30.71 14.70 24.16
N VAL A 16 29.49 14.94 23.67
CA VAL A 16 28.29 14.22 24.12
C VAL A 16 28.36 12.73 23.78
N ASP A 17 28.86 12.37 22.60
CA ASP A 17 29.06 10.98 22.17
C ASP A 17 30.05 10.23 23.09
N ASN A 18 31.12 10.92 23.50
CA ASN A 18 32.09 10.38 24.45
C ASN A 18 31.47 10.18 25.85
N LEU A 19 30.72 11.16 26.36
CA LEU A 19 30.01 11.05 27.63
C LEU A 19 29.02 9.86 27.63
N ALA A 20 28.28 9.69 26.53
CA ALA A 20 27.35 8.58 26.37
C ALA A 20 28.07 7.21 26.35
N LYS A 21 29.23 7.11 25.69
CA LYS A 21 30.07 5.90 25.69
C LYS A 21 30.59 5.55 27.09
N ILE A 22 31.10 6.55 27.82
CA ILE A 22 31.59 6.36 29.20
C ILE A 22 30.45 5.89 30.11
N ALA A 23 29.27 6.50 30.00
CA ALA A 23 28.10 6.12 30.79
C ALA A 23 27.52 4.75 30.39
N HIS A 24 27.68 4.31 29.15
CA HIS A 24 27.20 3.00 28.69
C HIS A 24 27.96 1.84 29.35
N THR A 25 29.23 2.05 29.69
CA THR A 25 30.08 1.07 30.38
C THR A 25 30.02 1.17 31.90
N ASP A 26 29.31 2.16 32.45
CA ASP A 26 29.13 2.37 33.88
C ASP A 26 28.15 1.33 34.46
N GLN A 27 28.69 0.23 35.00
CA GLN A 27 27.92 -0.87 35.60
C GLN A 27 27.26 -0.49 36.93
N ASP A 28 27.65 0.62 37.56
CA ASP A 28 27.12 1.05 38.86
C ASP A 28 25.82 1.85 38.74
N ARG A 29 25.42 2.24 37.52
CA ARG A 29 24.16 2.91 37.22
C ARG A 29 23.11 1.96 36.66
N TYR A 30 22.74 0.95 37.44
CA TYR A 30 21.60 0.11 37.10
C TYR A 30 20.28 0.87 37.30
N ILE A 31 19.41 0.83 36.29
CA ILE A 31 18.01 1.24 36.45
C ILE A 31 17.36 0.21 37.37
N VAL A 32 17.01 0.62 38.59
CA VAL A 32 16.23 -0.21 39.51
C VAL A 32 14.80 -0.29 39.00
N PHE A 33 14.50 -1.33 38.21
CA PHE A 33 13.12 -1.68 37.88
C PHE A 33 12.46 -2.26 39.13
N ARG A 34 11.71 -1.44 39.88
CA ARG A 34 10.81 -1.95 40.92
C ARG A 34 9.75 -2.81 40.23
N ARG A 35 9.71 -4.11 40.55
CA ARG A 35 8.78 -5.09 39.96
C ARG A 35 7.45 -5.18 40.68
N ASP A 36 7.17 -4.24 41.58
CA ASP A 36 5.94 -4.24 42.36
C ASP A 36 4.82 -3.63 41.51
N ALA A 37 4.17 -4.48 40.71
CA ALA A 37 3.04 -4.13 39.85
C ALA A 37 1.80 -3.62 40.63
N CYS A 38 1.78 -3.78 41.96
CA CYS A 38 0.70 -3.41 42.87
C CYS A 38 0.49 -1.89 43.07
N LEU A 39 1.18 -1.03 42.31
CA LEU A 39 1.08 0.44 42.41
C LEU A 39 0.31 1.12 41.26
N MET A 40 -0.29 0.39 40.32
CA MET A 40 -1.16 1.03 39.31
C MET A 40 -2.45 1.54 39.97
N LYS A 41 -2.41 2.79 40.45
CA LYS A 41 -3.58 3.52 40.99
C LYS A 41 -4.68 3.75 39.95
N VAL A 42 -4.37 3.55 38.66
CA VAL A 42 -5.26 3.76 37.54
C VAL A 42 -5.15 2.58 36.60
N LEU A 43 -6.26 1.91 36.36
CA LEU A 43 -6.37 0.90 35.31
C LEU A 43 -6.72 1.61 34.00
N PRO A 44 -5.89 1.48 32.95
CA PRO A 44 -6.20 2.08 31.66
C PRO A 44 -7.40 1.37 31.05
N CYS A 45 -8.40 2.14 30.63
CA CYS A 45 -9.59 1.63 29.95
C CYS A 45 -9.73 2.26 28.57
N TRP A 46 -10.25 1.50 27.61
CA TRP A 46 -10.72 2.00 26.32
C TRP A 46 -12.23 1.85 26.26
N ASN A 47 -12.96 2.97 26.10
CA ASN A 47 -14.44 3.01 26.10
C ASN A 47 -15.07 2.23 27.28
N GLY A 48 -14.48 2.35 28.48
CA GLY A 48 -14.95 1.65 29.68
C GLY A 48 -14.51 0.19 29.82
N ILE A 49 -13.78 -0.36 28.84
CA ILE A 49 -13.24 -1.73 28.87
C ILE A 49 -11.80 -1.68 29.38
N ILE A 50 -11.48 -2.49 30.39
CA ILE A 50 -10.13 -2.56 30.97
C ILE A 50 -9.14 -3.10 29.92
N ILE A 51 -7.99 -2.44 29.80
CA ILE A 51 -6.91 -2.86 28.92
C ILE A 51 -5.96 -3.75 29.73
N GLU A 52 -6.01 -5.06 29.49
CA GLU A 52 -5.15 -6.05 30.16
C GLU A 52 -3.77 -6.21 29.46
N ASN A 53 -3.65 -5.70 28.23
CA ASN A 53 -2.43 -5.78 27.42
C ASN A 53 -1.45 -4.64 27.74
N LYS A 54 -0.19 -4.80 27.35
CA LYS A 54 0.84 -3.74 27.45
C LYS A 54 0.34 -2.44 26.78
N LEU A 55 0.15 -1.38 27.56
CA LEU A 55 -0.48 -0.13 27.10
C LEU A 55 0.14 0.45 25.82
N ARG A 56 1.47 0.44 25.69
CA ARG A 56 2.16 0.89 24.46
C ARG A 56 1.78 0.07 23.24
N SER A 57 1.72 -1.25 23.38
CA SER A 57 1.30 -2.15 22.30
C SER A 57 -0.16 -1.93 21.94
N PHE A 58 -1.01 -1.74 22.95
CA PHE A 58 -2.41 -1.40 22.76
C PHE A 58 -2.59 -0.09 21.98
N LEU A 59 -1.89 0.99 22.36
CA LEU A 59 -1.95 2.27 21.66
C LEU A 59 -1.44 2.16 20.22
N LYS A 60 -0.35 1.42 19.99
CA LYS A 60 0.15 1.14 18.63
C LYS A 60 -0.92 0.45 17.78
N ASN A 61 -1.55 -0.59 18.33
CA ASN A 61 -2.62 -1.32 17.67
C ASN A 61 -3.81 -0.40 17.40
N LEU A 62 -4.30 0.32 18.40
CA LEU A 62 -5.40 1.29 18.25
C LEU A 62 -5.15 2.30 17.12
N CYS A 63 -3.93 2.85 17.02
CA CYS A 63 -3.55 3.76 15.95
C CYS A 63 -3.57 3.08 14.58
N ASN A 64 -3.00 1.88 14.47
CA ASN A 64 -3.04 1.09 13.24
C ASN A 64 -4.49 0.78 12.85
N TYR A 65 -5.36 0.52 13.83
CA TYR A 65 -6.74 0.10 13.60
C TYR A 65 -7.58 1.25 13.06
N LYS A 66 -7.48 2.43 13.70
CA LYS A 66 -8.06 3.67 13.20
C LYS A 66 -7.55 4.02 11.81
N GLY A 67 -6.26 3.78 11.53
CA GLY A 67 -5.65 4.04 10.24
C GLY A 67 -6.23 3.14 9.14
N LEU A 68 -6.31 1.85 9.39
CA LEU A 68 -6.86 0.87 8.44
C LEU A 68 -8.34 1.13 8.15
N GLU A 69 -9.15 1.35 9.19
CA GLU A 69 -10.58 1.63 9.06
C GLU A 69 -10.81 2.89 8.21
N LYS A 70 -10.04 3.97 8.48
CA LYS A 70 -10.08 5.19 7.64
C LYS A 70 -9.71 4.92 6.19
N PHE A 71 -8.69 4.09 5.95
CA PHE A 71 -8.25 3.75 4.61
C PHE A 71 -9.31 2.93 3.84
N ILE A 72 -9.88 1.90 4.47
CA ILE A 72 -10.91 1.05 3.88
C ILE A 72 -12.19 1.84 3.58
N ASN A 73 -12.54 2.79 4.46
CA ASN A 73 -13.72 3.64 4.29
C ASN A 73 -13.59 4.75 3.25
N LEU A 74 -12.42 4.91 2.61
CA LEU A 74 -12.32 5.83 1.47
C LEU A 74 -13.26 5.36 0.36
N ASN A 75 -14.00 6.29 -0.26
CA ASN A 75 -14.97 5.96 -1.31
C ASN A 75 -14.39 5.10 -2.45
N ARG A 76 -13.11 5.35 -2.80
CA ARG A 76 -12.36 4.59 -3.82
C ARG A 76 -12.07 3.13 -3.44
N ASN A 77 -12.11 2.81 -2.15
CA ASN A 77 -11.92 1.46 -1.62
C ASN A 77 -13.25 0.78 -1.28
N SER A 78 -14.37 1.34 -1.72
CA SER A 78 -15.72 0.87 -1.40
C SER A 78 -15.92 -0.61 -1.66
N LYS A 79 -15.38 -1.15 -2.75
CA LYS A 79 -15.51 -2.56 -3.11
C LYS A 79 -14.76 -3.53 -2.20
N TYR A 80 -13.67 -3.11 -1.57
CA TYR A 80 -12.92 -3.94 -0.62
C TYR A 80 -13.62 -4.03 0.74
N ARG A 81 -14.77 -3.38 0.90
CA ARG A 81 -15.63 -3.54 2.09
C ARG A 81 -16.51 -4.78 1.98
N THR A 82 -16.78 -5.24 0.77
CA THR A 82 -17.60 -6.42 0.46
C THR A 82 -16.78 -7.58 -0.06
N LEU A 83 -15.64 -7.31 -0.70
CA LEU A 83 -14.73 -8.33 -1.20
C LEU A 83 -13.67 -8.73 -0.18
N GLU A 84 -13.32 -10.01 -0.17
CA GLU A 84 -12.31 -10.58 0.74
C GLU A 84 -10.89 -10.28 0.26
N VAL A 85 -10.26 -9.31 0.91
CA VAL A 85 -8.85 -8.94 0.68
C VAL A 85 -7.96 -9.59 1.73
N ASP A 86 -6.88 -10.24 1.30
CA ASP A 86 -5.78 -10.61 2.18
C ASP A 86 -4.94 -9.36 2.49
N TRP A 87 -5.35 -8.60 3.51
CA TRP A 87 -4.64 -7.41 3.95
C TRP A 87 -3.24 -7.72 4.49
N THR A 88 -2.97 -8.95 4.96
CA THR A 88 -1.65 -9.34 5.47
C THR A 88 -0.67 -9.38 4.31
N SER A 89 -1.01 -10.13 3.27
CA SER A 89 -0.18 -10.23 2.07
C SER A 89 -0.10 -8.90 1.35
N THR A 90 -1.22 -8.17 1.22
CA THR A 90 -1.27 -6.82 0.64
C THR A 90 -0.25 -5.88 1.29
N PHE A 91 -0.24 -5.79 2.62
CA PHE A 91 0.70 -4.89 3.33
C PHE A 91 2.13 -5.44 3.42
N SER A 92 2.31 -6.76 3.39
CA SER A 92 3.63 -7.38 3.29
C SER A 92 4.32 -6.98 1.98
N CYS A 93 3.59 -7.09 0.86
CA CYS A 93 4.10 -6.75 -0.47
C CYS A 93 4.38 -5.24 -0.68
N LEU A 94 3.86 -4.35 0.18
CA LEU A 94 4.22 -2.93 0.15
C LEU A 94 5.61 -2.64 0.74
N ASN A 95 6.12 -3.52 1.59
CA ASN A 95 7.36 -3.30 2.34
C ASN A 95 8.52 -4.20 1.89
N CYS A 96 8.34 -5.01 0.84
CA CYS A 96 9.27 -6.05 0.45
C CYS A 96 10.67 -5.57 0.02
N ASP A 97 10.81 -4.32 -0.44
CA ASP A 97 12.09 -3.81 -0.99
C ASP A 97 13.01 -3.17 0.08
N ILE A 98 12.62 -3.27 1.35
CA ILE A 98 13.32 -2.65 2.48
C ILE A 98 13.92 -3.74 3.35
N ASN A 99 15.24 -3.90 3.27
CA ASN A 99 15.98 -4.69 4.24
C ASN A 99 15.79 -4.10 5.64
N ASN A 100 15.64 -4.97 6.64
CA ASN A 100 15.53 -4.54 8.03
C ASN A 100 16.76 -3.70 8.42
N ASN A 101 16.48 -2.50 8.95
CA ASN A 101 17.47 -1.53 9.44
C ASN A 101 18.27 -0.77 8.38
N GLU A 102 17.88 -0.82 7.10
CA GLU A 102 18.50 -0.04 6.04
C GLU A 102 17.50 0.96 5.44
N THR A 103 17.95 2.19 5.21
CA THR A 103 17.16 3.21 4.51
C THR A 103 17.88 3.60 3.23
N SER A 104 17.33 3.18 2.09
CA SER A 104 17.78 3.65 0.78
C SER A 104 16.80 4.65 0.19
N VAL A 105 17.33 5.67 -0.51
CA VAL A 105 16.54 6.63 -1.28
C VAL A 105 15.77 5.91 -2.40
N SER A 106 16.37 4.90 -3.04
CA SER A 106 15.71 4.11 -4.08
C SER A 106 14.53 3.32 -3.51
N SER A 107 14.74 2.54 -2.44
CA SER A 107 13.66 1.78 -1.79
C SER A 107 12.55 2.68 -1.27
N SER A 108 12.89 3.86 -0.73
CA SER A 108 11.90 4.85 -0.28
C SER A 108 11.05 5.38 -1.44
N LYS A 109 11.68 5.64 -2.60
CA LYS A 109 10.97 6.08 -3.82
C LYS A 109 10.05 4.98 -4.36
N THR A 110 10.53 3.74 -4.46
CA THR A 110 9.72 2.60 -4.92
C THR A 110 8.52 2.38 -4.00
N LYS A 111 8.74 2.40 -2.68
CA LYS A 111 7.66 2.30 -1.70
C LYS A 111 6.65 3.44 -1.84
N ALA A 112 7.10 4.68 -2.02
CA ALA A 112 6.19 5.79 -2.26
C ALA A 112 5.34 5.57 -3.53
N GLN A 113 5.93 5.08 -4.62
CA GLN A 113 5.21 4.74 -5.85
C GLN A 113 4.19 3.61 -5.65
N LYS A 114 4.55 2.54 -4.93
CA LYS A 114 3.63 1.46 -4.55
C LYS A 114 2.46 1.98 -3.71
N VAL A 115 2.74 2.88 -2.76
CA VAL A 115 1.69 3.54 -1.96
C VAL A 115 0.81 4.41 -2.85
N HIS A 116 1.37 5.22 -3.75
CA HIS A 116 0.60 6.03 -4.69
C HIS A 116 -0.30 5.20 -5.60
N LEU A 117 0.14 4.02 -6.04
CA LEU A 117 -0.74 3.06 -6.73
C LEU A 117 -1.88 2.60 -5.81
N LEU A 118 -1.55 2.09 -4.62
CA LEU A 118 -2.53 1.54 -3.69
C LEU A 118 -3.64 2.54 -3.33
N ILE A 119 -3.28 3.81 -3.19
CA ILE A 119 -4.23 4.87 -2.86
C ILE A 119 -4.81 5.55 -4.10
N GLU A 120 -4.46 5.16 -5.33
CA GLU A 120 -4.90 5.77 -6.59
C GLU A 120 -4.54 7.27 -6.74
N GLU A 121 -3.36 7.67 -6.26
CA GLU A 121 -2.89 9.07 -6.28
C GLU A 121 -1.66 9.26 -7.19
N ILE A 122 -1.51 8.41 -8.21
CA ILE A 122 -0.55 8.67 -9.29
C ILE A 122 -1.03 9.89 -10.11
N PRO A 123 -0.12 10.70 -10.69
CA PRO A 123 -0.46 11.93 -11.41
C PRO A 123 -1.07 11.65 -12.80
N THR A 124 -2.28 11.10 -12.83
CA THR A 124 -3.13 11.06 -14.03
C THR A 124 -3.67 12.44 -14.37
N ILE A 125 -4.21 12.64 -15.57
CA ILE A 125 -4.83 13.92 -15.95
C ILE A 125 -5.95 14.31 -14.98
N GLU A 126 -6.84 13.39 -14.63
CA GLU A 126 -7.91 13.66 -13.64
C GLU A 126 -7.37 14.05 -12.27
N GLN A 127 -6.25 13.44 -11.85
CA GLN A 127 -5.59 13.81 -10.61
C GLN A 127 -4.93 15.19 -10.69
N MET A 128 -4.34 15.54 -11.84
CA MET A 128 -3.69 16.82 -12.07
C MET A 128 -4.70 17.97 -12.11
N LYS A 129 -5.89 17.75 -12.72
CA LYS A 129 -7.03 18.70 -12.75
C LYS A 129 -7.43 19.18 -11.34
N LYS A 130 -7.31 18.34 -10.31
CA LYS A 130 -7.59 18.73 -8.90
C LYS A 130 -6.77 19.91 -8.39
N SER A 131 -5.53 20.05 -8.88
CA SER A 131 -4.58 21.08 -8.44
C SER A 131 -4.26 22.13 -9.48
N LEU A 132 -4.56 21.86 -10.75
CA LEU A 132 -4.17 22.65 -11.92
C LEU A 132 -5.29 22.65 -12.96
N LEU A 133 -6.54 22.86 -12.54
CA LEU A 133 -7.71 22.81 -13.43
C LEU A 133 -7.53 23.70 -14.66
N ASP A 134 -7.16 24.97 -14.46
CA ASP A 134 -6.97 25.95 -15.54
C ASP A 134 -5.96 25.50 -16.63
N LEU A 135 -5.07 24.56 -16.32
CA LEU A 135 -4.07 24.05 -17.27
C LEU A 135 -4.50 22.76 -17.97
N TYR A 136 -5.23 21.90 -17.28
CA TYR A 136 -5.59 20.55 -17.75
C TYR A 136 -7.08 20.41 -18.05
N ASP A 137 -7.85 21.49 -18.00
CA ASP A 137 -9.27 21.46 -18.30
C ASP A 137 -9.52 20.94 -19.73
N GLY A 138 -10.49 20.03 -19.86
CA GLY A 138 -10.78 19.34 -21.11
C GLY A 138 -9.69 18.39 -21.63
N TRP A 139 -8.57 18.19 -20.93
CA TRP A 139 -7.56 17.22 -21.36
C TRP A 139 -8.08 15.80 -21.19
N MET A 140 -7.88 14.99 -22.22
CA MET A 140 -8.17 13.56 -22.25
C MET A 140 -6.89 12.75 -22.00
N CYS A 141 -7.02 11.42 -22.02
CA CYS A 141 -5.89 10.51 -21.99
C CYS A 141 -4.85 10.88 -23.05
N PRO A 142 -3.58 11.09 -22.66
CA PRO A 142 -2.54 11.46 -23.61
C PRO A 142 -2.18 10.32 -24.57
N ILE A 143 -2.61 9.09 -24.29
CA ILE A 143 -2.31 7.91 -25.11
C ILE A 143 -3.39 7.66 -26.15
N CYS A 144 -4.66 7.51 -25.73
CA CYS A 144 -5.75 7.25 -26.68
C CYS A 144 -6.41 8.53 -27.20
N GLY A 145 -6.41 9.62 -26.44
CA GLY A 145 -7.12 10.86 -26.79
C GLY A 145 -8.66 10.73 -26.83
N LEU A 146 -9.24 9.66 -26.30
CA LEU A 146 -10.68 9.35 -26.42
C LEU A 146 -11.47 9.55 -25.12
N TYR A 147 -10.86 9.28 -23.97
CA TYR A 147 -11.53 9.26 -22.66
C TYR A 147 -10.74 10.05 -21.61
N ASP A 148 -11.40 10.44 -20.52
CA ASP A 148 -10.72 11.02 -19.36
C ASP A 148 -9.74 10.02 -18.73
N GLU A 149 -8.55 10.49 -18.40
CA GLU A 149 -7.52 9.64 -17.81
C GLU A 149 -7.69 9.50 -16.29
N THR A 150 -8.61 8.62 -15.91
CA THR A 150 -8.76 8.13 -14.54
C THR A 150 -7.64 7.15 -14.18
N PHE A 151 -7.50 6.80 -12.89
CA PHE A 151 -6.57 5.75 -12.45
C PHE A 151 -6.77 4.45 -13.24
N ASN A 152 -8.01 3.97 -13.34
CA ASN A 152 -8.34 2.73 -14.07
C ASN A 152 -8.01 2.86 -15.56
N HIS A 153 -8.34 4.00 -16.17
CA HIS A 153 -8.13 4.20 -17.61
C HIS A 153 -6.66 4.12 -18.03
N VAL A 154 -5.69 4.47 -17.17
CA VAL A 154 -4.25 4.31 -17.48
C VAL A 154 -3.93 2.87 -17.89
N TRP A 155 -4.53 1.91 -17.20
CA TRP A 155 -4.30 0.48 -17.35
C TRP A 155 -5.28 -0.18 -18.32
N THR A 156 -6.48 0.37 -18.50
CA THR A 156 -7.48 -0.13 -19.47
C THR A 156 -7.46 0.63 -20.80
N CYS A 157 -6.46 1.48 -21.02
CA CYS A 157 -6.34 2.29 -22.23
C CYS A 157 -6.16 1.39 -23.45
N SER A 158 -6.85 1.70 -24.56
CA SER A 158 -6.69 0.95 -25.82
C SER A 158 -5.25 0.95 -26.33
N GLY A 159 -4.50 2.03 -26.11
CA GLY A 159 -3.08 2.12 -26.49
C GLY A 159 -2.13 1.27 -25.65
N HIS A 160 -2.58 0.70 -24.53
CA HIS A 160 -1.79 -0.19 -23.68
C HIS A 160 -2.38 -1.61 -23.62
N TYR A 161 -3.44 -1.90 -24.38
CA TYR A 161 -4.20 -3.14 -24.26
C TYR A 161 -3.32 -4.38 -24.43
N ASP A 162 -2.52 -4.44 -25.50
CA ASP A 162 -1.64 -5.58 -25.78
C ASP A 162 -0.52 -5.71 -24.73
N ILE A 163 0.00 -4.58 -24.25
CA ILE A 163 1.06 -4.53 -23.23
C ILE A 163 0.52 -5.12 -21.93
N ILE A 164 -0.67 -4.70 -21.49
CA ILE A 164 -1.27 -5.17 -20.23
C ILE A 164 -1.67 -6.64 -20.32
N ASN A 165 -2.19 -7.11 -21.46
CA ASN A 165 -2.42 -8.54 -21.68
C ASN A 165 -1.12 -9.34 -21.57
N ASN A 166 -0.03 -8.88 -22.21
CA ASN A 166 1.27 -9.53 -22.13
C ASN A 166 1.82 -9.57 -20.69
N ILE A 167 1.70 -8.47 -19.94
CA ILE A 167 2.11 -8.42 -18.52
C ILE A 167 1.29 -9.40 -17.69
N ARG A 168 -0.03 -9.46 -17.88
CA ARG A 168 -0.90 -10.45 -17.21
C ARG A 168 -0.46 -11.87 -17.52
N ASP A 169 -0.28 -12.21 -18.79
CA ASP A 169 0.05 -13.57 -19.21
C ASP A 169 1.43 -14.00 -18.69
N LYS A 170 2.43 -13.10 -18.75
CA LYS A 170 3.73 -13.31 -18.11
C LYS A 170 3.61 -13.48 -16.59
N THR A 171 2.76 -12.68 -15.94
CA THR A 171 2.55 -12.76 -14.48
C THR A 171 2.04 -14.15 -14.10
N ILE A 172 1.03 -14.64 -14.82
CA ILE A 172 0.48 -15.99 -14.62
C ILE A 172 1.58 -17.04 -14.80
N ASN A 173 2.34 -16.98 -15.90
CA ASN A 173 3.40 -17.94 -16.17
C ASN A 173 4.52 -17.91 -15.11
N HIS A 174 4.96 -16.73 -14.68
CA HIS A 174 5.96 -16.61 -13.63
C HIS A 174 5.45 -17.10 -12.28
N LEU A 175 4.19 -16.78 -11.95
CA LEU A 175 3.53 -17.27 -10.74
C LEU A 175 3.56 -18.80 -10.70
N LEU A 176 3.23 -19.46 -11.81
CA LEU A 176 3.31 -20.91 -11.94
C LEU A 176 4.74 -21.44 -11.74
N THR A 177 5.72 -20.83 -12.41
CA THR A 177 7.12 -21.22 -12.27
C THR A 177 7.59 -21.13 -10.82
N TRP A 178 7.33 -20.01 -10.13
CA TRP A 178 7.79 -19.83 -8.75
C TRP A 178 7.11 -20.78 -7.77
N ILE A 179 5.85 -21.16 -8.00
CA ILE A 179 5.17 -22.14 -7.14
C ILE A 179 5.76 -23.54 -7.37
N LEU A 180 6.03 -23.91 -8.61
CA LEU A 180 6.60 -25.20 -8.98
C LEU A 180 8.00 -25.42 -8.38
N GLU A 181 8.76 -24.35 -8.10
CA GLU A 181 10.01 -24.42 -7.35
C GLU A 181 9.83 -24.95 -5.92
N TYR A 182 8.64 -24.77 -5.32
CA TYR A 182 8.31 -25.25 -3.98
C TYR A 182 7.47 -26.53 -3.95
N ASN A 183 6.67 -26.77 -4.99
CA ASN A 183 5.87 -27.99 -5.14
C ASN A 183 5.70 -28.34 -6.62
N ASP A 184 6.50 -29.30 -7.09
CA ASP A 184 6.51 -29.80 -8.46
C ASP A 184 5.38 -30.79 -8.78
N ASN A 185 4.58 -31.19 -7.78
CA ASN A 185 3.50 -32.16 -7.94
C ASN A 185 2.18 -31.54 -8.40
N ILE A 186 2.12 -30.23 -8.61
CA ILE A 186 0.91 -29.55 -9.07
C ILE A 186 0.73 -29.84 -10.55
N GLN A 187 -0.34 -30.56 -10.88
CA GLN A 187 -0.64 -30.99 -12.26
C GLN A 187 -1.77 -30.19 -12.90
N ASP A 188 -2.62 -29.53 -12.11
CA ASP A 188 -3.77 -28.76 -12.59
C ASP A 188 -3.71 -27.31 -12.10
N PHE A 189 -3.61 -26.39 -13.06
CA PHE A 189 -3.59 -24.94 -12.84
C PHE A 189 -4.87 -24.25 -13.30
N ASN A 190 -5.88 -25.01 -13.75
CA ASN A 190 -7.14 -24.45 -14.23
C ASN A 190 -7.82 -23.59 -13.17
N ALA A 191 -7.71 -23.98 -11.89
CA ALA A 191 -8.24 -23.19 -10.77
C ALA A 191 -7.60 -21.80 -10.67
N LEU A 192 -6.30 -21.67 -10.96
CA LEU A 192 -5.62 -20.37 -10.99
C LEU A 192 -6.06 -19.57 -12.20
N MET A 193 -6.10 -20.19 -13.38
CA MET A 193 -6.51 -19.53 -14.62
C MET A 193 -7.96 -19.05 -14.58
N ALA A 194 -8.83 -19.74 -13.84
CA ALA A 194 -10.24 -19.43 -13.70
C ALA A 194 -10.54 -18.29 -12.72
N LEU A 195 -9.54 -17.73 -12.03
CA LEU A 195 -9.76 -16.58 -11.14
C LEU A 195 -10.10 -15.33 -11.96
N ASP A 196 -11.18 -14.64 -11.59
CA ASP A 196 -11.63 -13.38 -12.22
C ASP A 196 -10.59 -12.24 -12.11
N ILE A 197 -9.61 -12.40 -11.21
CA ILE A 197 -8.51 -11.46 -10.96
C ILE A 197 -7.62 -11.21 -12.18
N TRP A 198 -7.77 -12.01 -13.24
CA TRP A 198 -7.03 -11.89 -14.49
C TRP A 198 -7.77 -11.07 -15.56
N ASP A 199 -9.04 -10.70 -15.35
CA ASP A 199 -9.72 -9.77 -16.25
C ASP A 199 -9.02 -8.40 -16.20
N ILE A 200 -8.68 -7.85 -17.35
CA ILE A 200 -8.01 -6.55 -17.44
C ILE A 200 -9.01 -5.38 -17.47
N SER A 201 -10.29 -5.68 -17.58
CA SER A 201 -11.39 -4.72 -17.49
C SER A 201 -11.57 -4.28 -16.03
N TYR A 202 -11.95 -3.03 -15.81
CA TYR A 202 -12.31 -2.58 -14.48
C TYR A 202 -13.73 -3.01 -14.13
N ASP A 203 -13.90 -3.63 -12.97
CA ASP A 203 -15.20 -3.93 -12.39
C ASP A 203 -15.29 -3.41 -10.93
N PRO A 204 -16.39 -2.75 -10.53
CA PRO A 204 -16.57 -2.23 -9.18
C PRO A 204 -17.00 -3.28 -8.15
N ASN A 205 -17.44 -4.46 -8.56
CA ASN A 205 -18.02 -5.49 -7.70
C ASN A 205 -17.16 -6.75 -7.58
N VAL A 206 -16.21 -6.97 -8.50
CA VAL A 206 -15.27 -8.10 -8.43
C VAL A 206 -13.82 -7.64 -8.42
N PHE A 207 -12.92 -8.56 -8.08
CA PHE A 207 -11.48 -8.35 -8.26
C PHE A 207 -11.12 -8.56 -9.72
N THR A 208 -10.32 -7.65 -10.26
CA THR A 208 -9.77 -7.75 -11.60
C THR A 208 -8.26 -7.48 -11.56
N PHE A 209 -7.58 -7.60 -12.69
CA PHE A 209 -6.14 -7.40 -12.79
C PHE A 209 -5.74 -5.97 -12.38
N ILE A 210 -6.66 -5.01 -12.51
CA ILE A 210 -6.46 -3.63 -12.05
C ILE A 210 -6.26 -3.57 -10.52
N ASP A 211 -6.92 -4.44 -9.74
CA ASP A 211 -6.70 -4.53 -8.30
C ASP A 211 -5.34 -5.11 -7.96
N ILE A 212 -4.89 -6.10 -8.73
CA ILE A 212 -3.54 -6.66 -8.59
C ILE A 212 -2.49 -5.61 -8.95
N ILE A 213 -2.70 -4.80 -9.99
CA ILE A 213 -1.88 -3.63 -10.36
C ILE A 213 -1.87 -2.59 -9.24
N LYS A 214 -3.03 -2.30 -8.64
CA LYS A 214 -3.15 -1.41 -7.47
C LYS A 214 -2.37 -1.95 -6.26
N GLY A 215 -2.23 -3.27 -6.16
CA GLY A 215 -1.44 -3.97 -5.15
C GLY A 215 -2.25 -4.67 -4.08
N ILE A 216 -3.54 -4.85 -4.35
CA ILE A 216 -4.45 -5.63 -3.52
C ILE A 216 -4.24 -7.11 -3.84
N ILE A 217 -4.16 -7.93 -2.80
CA ILE A 217 -4.09 -9.38 -2.91
C ILE A 217 -5.45 -9.97 -2.51
N PRO A 218 -6.21 -10.55 -3.45
CA PRO A 218 -7.46 -11.25 -3.16
C PRO A 218 -7.24 -12.48 -2.28
N MET A 219 -8.16 -12.74 -1.35
CA MET A 219 -8.07 -13.92 -0.49
C MET A 219 -8.12 -15.22 -1.30
N SER A 220 -8.95 -15.26 -2.36
CA SER A 220 -9.06 -16.41 -3.27
C SER A 220 -7.71 -16.82 -3.89
N LEU A 221 -6.84 -15.85 -4.18
CA LEU A 221 -5.49 -16.13 -4.65
C LEU A 221 -4.63 -16.71 -3.53
N SER A 222 -4.56 -16.04 -2.38
CA SER A 222 -3.77 -16.51 -1.23
C SER A 222 -4.16 -17.92 -0.79
N ASP A 223 -5.47 -18.21 -0.70
CA ASP A 223 -5.98 -19.52 -0.27
C ASP A 223 -5.69 -20.61 -1.29
N LEU A 224 -5.85 -20.32 -2.58
CA LEU A 224 -5.47 -21.25 -3.64
C LEU A 224 -3.97 -21.61 -3.54
N LEU A 225 -3.11 -20.61 -3.38
CA LEU A 225 -1.67 -20.82 -3.24
C LEU A 225 -1.31 -21.58 -1.95
N ASN A 226 -2.02 -21.30 -0.85
CA ASN A 226 -1.84 -21.99 0.43
C ASN A 226 -2.30 -23.45 0.37
N SER A 227 -3.19 -23.81 -0.54
CA SER A 227 -3.56 -25.21 -0.78
C SER A 227 -2.44 -26.01 -1.45
N TRP A 228 -1.52 -25.32 -2.14
CA TRP A 228 -0.44 -25.92 -2.90
C TRP A 228 0.90 -25.93 -2.17
N THR A 229 1.14 -25.00 -1.25
CA THR A 229 2.41 -24.89 -0.54
C THR A 229 2.24 -24.24 0.84
N THR A 230 3.34 -24.06 1.57
CA THR A 230 3.31 -23.46 2.91
C THR A 230 3.04 -21.97 2.86
N LYS A 231 2.41 -21.41 3.90
CA LYS A 231 2.16 -19.95 4.05
C LYS A 231 3.40 -19.09 3.84
N LYS A 232 4.58 -19.58 4.25
CA LYS A 232 5.85 -18.89 4.06
C LYS A 232 6.19 -18.77 2.57
N ASN A 233 6.11 -19.88 1.85
CA ASN A 233 6.41 -19.92 0.42
C ASN A 233 5.40 -19.08 -0.37
N VAL A 234 4.10 -19.11 0.02
CA VAL A 234 3.08 -18.24 -0.58
C VAL A 234 3.42 -16.77 -0.41
N ALA A 235 3.87 -16.34 0.78
CA ALA A 235 4.28 -14.97 1.00
C ALA A 235 5.45 -14.57 0.09
N ASP A 236 6.46 -15.44 -0.06
CA ASP A 236 7.61 -15.20 -0.94
C ASP A 236 7.18 -15.09 -2.41
N VAL A 237 6.30 -15.98 -2.87
CA VAL A 237 5.74 -15.98 -4.23
C VAL A 237 4.91 -14.72 -4.51
N LEU A 238 4.02 -14.33 -3.58
CA LEU A 238 3.19 -13.13 -3.73
C LEU A 238 4.04 -11.84 -3.77
N ILE A 239 5.13 -11.80 -3.00
CA ILE A 239 6.09 -10.70 -3.05
C ILE A 239 6.77 -10.64 -4.42
N GLN A 240 7.27 -11.77 -4.93
CA GLN A 240 7.90 -11.85 -6.26
C GLN A 240 6.93 -11.44 -7.37
N MET A 241 5.71 -11.95 -7.34
CA MET A 241 4.63 -11.58 -8.26
C MET A 241 4.35 -10.08 -8.22
N ARG A 242 4.19 -9.51 -7.01
CA ARG A 242 3.93 -8.08 -6.88
C ARG A 242 5.09 -7.24 -7.42
N GLN A 243 6.32 -7.67 -7.18
CA GLN A 243 7.51 -6.96 -7.66
C GLN A 243 7.60 -6.99 -9.19
N PHE A 244 7.36 -8.16 -9.79
CA PHE A 244 7.33 -8.32 -11.24
C PHE A 244 6.29 -7.40 -11.89
N ILE A 245 5.03 -7.47 -11.42
CA ILE A 245 3.95 -6.62 -11.93
C ILE A 245 4.31 -5.16 -11.81
N PHE A 246 4.81 -4.73 -10.63
CA PHE A 246 5.20 -3.34 -10.41
C PHE A 246 6.29 -2.89 -11.38
N ASN A 247 7.32 -3.71 -11.63
CA ASN A 247 8.38 -3.36 -12.55
C ASN A 247 7.83 -3.22 -13.98
N GLU A 248 7.14 -4.24 -14.50
CA GLU A 248 6.64 -4.23 -15.88
C GLU A 248 5.65 -3.08 -16.14
N ILE A 249 4.68 -2.84 -15.25
CA ILE A 249 3.72 -1.75 -15.46
C ILE A 249 4.40 -0.38 -15.40
N PHE A 250 5.48 -0.24 -14.61
CA PHE A 250 6.20 1.03 -14.56
C PHE A 250 7.07 1.23 -15.80
N GLU A 251 7.81 0.20 -16.20
CA GLU A 251 8.75 0.25 -17.32
C GLU A 251 8.04 0.33 -18.67
N GLU A 252 6.99 -0.47 -18.89
CA GLU A 252 6.34 -0.59 -20.20
C GLU A 252 5.15 0.35 -20.40
N VAL A 253 4.54 0.83 -19.30
CA VAL A 253 3.31 1.64 -19.38
C VAL A 253 3.50 3.02 -18.76
N TRP A 254 3.79 3.09 -17.46
CA TRP A 254 3.75 4.35 -16.73
C TRP A 254 4.87 5.32 -17.13
N ILE A 255 6.12 4.86 -17.26
CA ILE A 255 7.27 5.70 -17.63
C ILE A 255 7.16 6.18 -19.09
N PRO A 256 6.83 5.33 -20.08
CA PRO A 256 6.57 5.78 -21.45
C PRO A 256 5.43 6.80 -21.52
N ARG A 257 4.31 6.56 -20.84
CA ARG A 257 3.21 7.52 -20.75
C ARG A 257 3.64 8.85 -20.13
N CYS A 258 4.42 8.83 -19.05
CA CYS A 258 4.94 10.06 -18.43
C CYS A 258 5.86 10.85 -19.38
N SER A 259 6.66 10.13 -20.17
CA SER A 259 7.54 10.73 -21.18
C SER A 259 6.72 11.38 -22.29
N HIS A 260 5.69 10.69 -22.79
CA HIS A 260 4.78 11.23 -23.79
C HIS A 260 4.02 12.46 -23.30
N LEU A 261 3.47 12.42 -22.08
CA LEU A 261 2.81 13.58 -21.46
C LEU A 261 3.76 14.79 -21.37
N LYS A 262 5.01 14.56 -20.96
CA LYS A 262 6.01 15.64 -20.84
C LYS A 262 6.34 16.28 -22.20
N GLU A 263 6.35 15.49 -23.27
CA GLU A 263 6.56 16.00 -24.62
C GLU A 263 5.35 16.78 -25.12
N PHE A 264 4.14 16.29 -24.87
CA PHE A 264 2.89 16.96 -25.19
C PHE A 264 2.75 18.30 -24.45
N GLU A 265 3.08 18.33 -23.16
CA GLU A 265 3.11 19.58 -22.39
C GLU A 265 4.13 20.58 -22.96
N ARG A 266 5.30 20.09 -23.40
CA ARG A 266 6.33 20.92 -24.01
C ARG A 266 5.88 21.51 -25.35
N SER A 267 5.14 20.76 -26.17
CA SER A 267 4.61 21.28 -27.44
C SER A 267 3.58 22.39 -27.24
N LEU A 268 2.83 22.35 -26.13
CA LEU A 268 1.91 23.41 -25.68
C LEU A 268 2.61 24.54 -24.90
N GLY A 269 3.94 24.49 -24.77
CA GLY A 269 4.72 25.50 -24.05
C GLY A 269 4.47 25.53 -22.54
N LEU A 270 3.98 24.43 -21.95
CA LEU A 270 3.77 24.25 -20.51
C LEU A 270 5.10 23.85 -19.85
N THR A 271 5.74 24.82 -19.21
CA THR A 271 6.96 24.58 -18.43
C THR A 271 6.65 24.40 -16.95
N LYS A 272 7.58 23.78 -16.20
CA LYS A 272 7.49 23.67 -14.73
C LYS A 272 7.26 25.04 -14.06
N LYS A 273 7.90 26.10 -14.58
CA LYS A 273 7.73 27.47 -14.10
C LYS A 273 6.29 27.97 -14.28
N LYS A 274 5.69 27.73 -15.45
CA LYS A 274 4.27 28.08 -15.68
C LYS A 274 3.37 27.32 -14.72
N LYS A 275 3.52 26.00 -14.57
CA LYS A 275 2.69 25.21 -13.64
C LYS A 275 2.71 25.75 -12.20
N LEU A 276 3.87 26.23 -11.72
CA LEU A 276 3.99 26.82 -10.39
C LEU A 276 3.23 28.15 -10.23
N GLN A 277 3.04 28.91 -11.31
CA GLN A 277 2.27 30.17 -11.29
C GLN A 277 0.75 29.92 -11.16
N PHE A 278 0.25 28.80 -11.67
CA PHE A 278 -1.18 28.46 -11.62
C PHE A 278 -1.62 27.75 -10.34
N LYS A 279 -0.70 27.13 -9.57
CA LYS A 279 -1.03 26.43 -8.32
C LYS A 279 -1.68 27.31 -7.25
N SER A 280 -1.66 28.64 -7.39
CA SER A 280 -2.26 29.57 -6.43
C SER A 280 -3.74 29.88 -6.69
N VAL A 281 -4.34 29.44 -7.80
CA VAL A 281 -5.51 30.15 -8.34
C VAL A 281 -6.88 29.53 -8.01
N ARG A 282 -7.07 28.22 -7.88
CA ARG A 282 -8.31 27.59 -7.36
C ARG A 282 -8.13 26.08 -7.24
N SER A 283 -8.57 25.49 -6.12
CA SER A 283 -8.87 24.05 -6.05
C SER A 283 -10.32 23.81 -6.45
N LEU A 284 -10.60 22.69 -7.15
CA LEU A 284 -11.98 22.26 -7.41
C LEU A 284 -12.77 22.19 -6.09
N PRO A 285 -14.07 22.56 -6.08
CA PRO A 285 -14.93 22.28 -4.95
C PRO A 285 -14.97 20.77 -4.71
N ASN A 286 -14.92 20.37 -3.44
CA ASN A 286 -14.95 18.97 -3.07
C ASN A 286 -16.34 18.41 -3.46
N ASN A 287 -16.43 17.68 -4.56
CA ASN A 287 -17.63 16.91 -4.90
C ASN A 287 -17.74 15.76 -3.89
N ASN A 288 -18.34 16.06 -2.74
CA ASN A 288 -18.86 15.05 -1.85
C ASN A 288 -20.03 14.40 -2.58
N SER A 289 -19.78 13.31 -3.32
CA SER A 289 -20.87 12.44 -3.74
C SER A 289 -21.42 11.78 -2.47
N SER A 290 -22.40 12.43 -1.86
CA SER A 290 -23.28 11.81 -0.88
C SER A 290 -24.15 10.77 -1.59
N ASN A 291 -24.34 9.64 -0.93
CA ASN A 291 -25.17 8.50 -1.28
C ASN A 291 -24.50 7.41 -2.11
N ASN A 292 -24.09 6.36 -1.41
CA ASN A 292 -24.68 5.04 -1.60
C ASN A 292 -24.81 4.39 -0.21
N ASN A 293 -25.84 3.59 0.01
CA ASN A 293 -25.99 2.74 1.20
C ASN A 293 -24.87 1.69 1.21
N ILE A 294 -23.65 2.09 1.56
CA ILE A 294 -22.50 1.20 1.65
C ILE A 294 -22.16 1.02 3.12
N ILE A 295 -21.89 -0.22 3.51
CA ILE A 295 -21.42 -0.58 4.85
C ILE A 295 -20.18 0.28 5.13
N HIS A 296 -20.32 1.25 6.03
CA HIS A 296 -19.19 1.99 6.59
C HIS A 296 -18.77 1.26 7.85
N TYR A 297 -17.49 0.95 7.95
CA TYR A 297 -16.92 0.50 9.22
C TYR A 297 -16.92 1.70 10.15
N ASP A 298 -17.79 1.70 11.14
CA ASP A 298 -17.86 2.82 12.09
C ASP A 298 -18.16 2.26 13.47
N SER A 299 -17.12 2.01 14.26
CA SER A 299 -17.24 1.63 15.68
C SER A 299 -15.93 1.21 16.32
N LEU A 300 -14.83 1.04 15.55
CA LEU A 300 -13.65 0.33 16.04
C LEU A 300 -14.01 -1.06 16.62
N ASP A 301 -14.99 -1.77 16.04
CA ASP A 301 -15.32 -3.14 16.47
C ASP A 301 -14.13 -4.10 16.37
N SER A 302 -13.17 -3.82 15.49
CA SER A 302 -11.86 -4.49 15.48
C SER A 302 -11.07 -4.30 16.78
N VAL A 303 -11.07 -3.10 17.37
CA VAL A 303 -10.45 -2.83 18.69
C VAL A 303 -11.20 -3.60 19.78
N ARG A 304 -12.53 -3.61 19.74
CA ARG A 304 -13.36 -4.35 20.70
C ARG A 304 -13.06 -5.85 20.64
N ASN A 305 -13.00 -6.43 19.44
CA ASN A 305 -12.64 -7.82 19.23
C ASN A 305 -11.21 -8.15 19.68
N TYR A 306 -10.25 -7.23 19.46
CA TYR A 306 -8.89 -7.40 19.96
C TYR A 306 -8.82 -7.41 21.49
N ILE A 307 -9.56 -6.52 22.17
CA ILE A 307 -9.57 -6.45 23.63
C ILE A 307 -10.19 -7.72 24.24
N TYR A 308 -11.34 -8.17 23.73
CA TYR A 308 -12.05 -9.32 24.31
C TYR A 308 -11.49 -10.68 23.90
N PHE A 309 -10.99 -10.82 22.67
CA PHE A 309 -10.68 -12.13 22.09
C PHE A 309 -9.23 -12.26 21.61
N GLY A 310 -8.43 -11.20 21.70
CA GLY A 310 -7.04 -11.19 21.22
C GLY A 310 -6.89 -11.36 19.70
N LYS A 311 -7.98 -11.28 18.93
CA LYS A 311 -8.00 -11.46 17.47
C LYS A 311 -7.16 -10.40 16.75
N ASN A 312 -6.45 -10.80 15.69
CA ASN A 312 -5.71 -9.85 14.87
C ASN A 312 -6.67 -8.94 14.10
N ILE A 313 -6.33 -7.66 13.94
CA ILE A 313 -7.13 -6.74 13.11
C ILE A 313 -7.26 -7.22 11.68
N ILE A 314 -6.20 -7.77 11.10
CA ILE A 314 -6.25 -8.18 9.70
C ILE A 314 -7.28 -9.31 9.57
N GLU A 315 -7.28 -10.26 10.51
CA GLU A 315 -8.29 -11.32 10.59
C GLU A 315 -9.72 -10.76 10.72
N PHE A 316 -9.89 -9.65 11.44
CA PHE A 316 -11.21 -9.00 11.54
C PHE A 316 -11.68 -8.44 10.20
N TYR A 317 -10.80 -7.92 9.34
CA TYR A 317 -11.20 -7.39 8.02
C TYR A 317 -11.11 -8.41 6.89
N THR A 318 -10.47 -9.57 7.11
CA THR A 318 -10.40 -10.66 6.15
C THR A 318 -11.59 -11.63 6.26
N ASN A 319 -12.20 -11.79 7.45
CA ASN A 319 -13.16 -12.87 7.73
C ASN A 319 -14.61 -12.38 7.93
N LEU A 320 -15.06 -11.32 7.24
CA LEU A 320 -16.38 -10.70 7.50
C LEU A 320 -17.55 -11.27 6.70
N THR A 321 -17.29 -12.28 5.89
CA THR A 321 -18.25 -12.96 5.02
C THR A 321 -18.74 -14.30 5.57
N SER A 322 -18.36 -14.67 6.79
CA SER A 322 -18.80 -15.91 7.47
C SER A 322 -20.14 -15.77 8.17
#